data_AF-A0AAX4PGR6-F1
#
_entry.id   AF-A0AAX4PGR6-F1
#
_cell.length_a   1.000
_cell.length_b   1.000
_cell.length_c   1.000
_cell.angle_alpha   90.00
_cell.angle_beta   90.00
_cell.angle_gamma   90.00
#
_symmetry.space_group_name_H-M   'P 1'
#
loop_
_entity.id
_entity.type
_entity.pdbx_description
1 polymer ?
#
loop_
_entity_poly.entity_id
_entity_poly.type
_entity_poly.pdbx_seq_one_letter_code
_entity_poly.pdbx_strand_id
1 'polypeptide(L)'
;MASHKPPRELRSEQDLYDLADRSKSTVLLIGSGASFQYADASRALQDTLKVLREEDLYSDDQQVPAEQLQKTLFFFGGDTAKDDAPDLGWLVRAVKRELGAKATVVSFQSWPETQEEFVDYVFRYEREFDEGGRELWGGTDELGGPVAATRHYLSERMQATLDCLVCVGGGTISRSELSFALRGGALRRHRYVRAEVRKKRPGCSEYGPAHDWYLENWLGAPLEKE
;
A
#
# COMPACT_ATOMS: atom_id res chain seq x y z
N MET A 1 9.22 -6.00 -28.55
CA MET A 1 9.37 -4.91 -27.55
C MET A 1 7.97 -4.34 -27.33
N ALA A 2 7.42 -4.48 -26.12
CA ALA A 2 6.13 -3.87 -25.82
C ALA A 2 6.32 -2.34 -25.78
N SER A 3 5.46 -1.59 -26.47
CA SER A 3 5.46 -0.13 -26.40
C SER A 3 5.17 0.30 -24.97
N HIS A 4 6.08 1.06 -24.37
CA HIS A 4 5.87 1.66 -23.05
C HIS A 4 4.65 2.60 -23.13
N LYS A 5 3.57 2.24 -22.45
CA LYS A 5 2.37 3.06 -22.39
C LYS A 5 2.41 3.87 -21.09
N PRO A 6 2.32 5.20 -21.16
CA PRO A 6 2.30 6.00 -19.94
C PRO A 6 1.07 5.67 -19.09
N PRO A 7 1.17 5.82 -17.75
CA PRO A 7 0.03 5.63 -16.86
C PRO A 7 -1.10 6.61 -17.19
N ARG A 8 -2.33 6.19 -16.91
CA ARG A 8 -3.52 7.02 -17.08
C ARG A 8 -3.74 7.87 -15.82
N GLU A 9 -3.91 9.16 -15.99
CA GLU A 9 -4.25 10.03 -14.88
C GLU A 9 -5.74 9.92 -14.53
N LEU A 10 -6.04 9.70 -13.25
CA LEU A 10 -7.37 9.78 -12.67
C LEU A 10 -7.62 11.24 -12.27
N ARG A 11 -8.75 11.80 -12.70
CA ARG A 11 -9.01 13.25 -12.62
C ARG A 11 -9.78 13.64 -11.37
N SER A 12 -10.35 12.66 -10.67
CA SER A 12 -11.18 12.87 -9.49
C SER A 12 -11.17 11.64 -8.59
N GLU A 13 -11.57 11.81 -7.33
CA GLU A 13 -11.80 10.67 -6.45
C GLU A 13 -12.93 9.77 -6.95
N GLN A 14 -13.90 10.34 -7.67
CA GLN A 14 -14.96 9.53 -8.27
C GLN A 14 -14.40 8.54 -9.29
N ASP A 15 -13.37 8.91 -10.06
CA ASP A 15 -12.69 7.96 -10.97
C ASP A 15 -11.99 6.82 -10.21
N LEU A 16 -11.45 7.11 -9.01
CA LEU A 16 -10.87 6.09 -8.13
C LEU A 16 -11.94 5.12 -7.63
N TYR A 17 -13.05 5.64 -7.10
CA TYR A 17 -14.15 4.82 -6.59
C TYR A 17 -14.75 3.96 -7.69
N ASP A 18 -14.99 4.54 -8.86
CA ASP A 18 -15.47 3.82 -10.04
C ASP A 18 -14.53 2.70 -10.48
N LEU A 19 -13.22 2.90 -10.38
CA LEU A 19 -12.24 1.88 -10.73
C LEU A 19 -12.24 0.74 -9.70
N ALA A 20 -12.35 1.08 -8.41
CA ALA A 20 -12.44 0.12 -7.32
C ALA A 20 -13.71 -0.73 -7.41
N ASP A 21 -14.87 -0.12 -7.67
CA ASP A 21 -16.18 -0.81 -7.78
C ASP A 21 -16.24 -1.82 -8.93
N ARG A 22 -15.40 -1.66 -9.96
CA ARG A 22 -15.33 -2.55 -11.13
C ARG A 22 -14.26 -3.64 -10.99
N SER A 23 -13.46 -3.58 -9.93
CA SER A 23 -12.35 -4.52 -9.70
C SER A 23 -12.84 -5.77 -8.96
N LYS A 24 -12.14 -6.91 -9.09
CA LYS A 24 -12.46 -8.12 -8.29
C LYS A 24 -12.36 -7.79 -6.81
N SER A 25 -11.29 -7.07 -6.48
CA SER A 25 -10.93 -6.68 -5.13
C SER A 25 -10.08 -5.43 -5.16
N THR A 26 -10.11 -4.68 -4.07
CA THR A 26 -9.29 -3.49 -3.87
C THR A 26 -8.39 -3.67 -2.65
N VAL A 27 -7.08 -3.54 -2.86
CA VAL A 27 -6.05 -3.80 -1.86
C VAL A 27 -5.16 -2.59 -1.69
N LEU A 28 -5.04 -2.10 -0.45
CA LEU A 28 -4.04 -1.09 -0.11
C LEU A 28 -2.77 -1.77 0.37
N LEU A 29 -1.65 -1.50 -0.29
CA LEU A 29 -0.32 -1.91 0.12
C LEU A 29 0.40 -0.74 0.79
N ILE A 30 0.75 -0.91 2.06
CA ILE A 30 1.63 0.02 2.80
C ILE A 30 2.84 -0.75 3.33
N GLY A 31 3.97 -0.08 3.57
CA GLY A 31 5.16 -0.78 4.04
C GLY A 31 6.41 0.08 4.08
N SER A 32 7.56 -0.57 4.09
CA SER A 32 8.86 0.12 4.23
C SER A 32 9.15 1.02 3.02
N GLY A 33 9.06 2.33 3.21
CA GLY A 33 9.52 3.32 2.23
C GLY A 33 11.04 3.51 2.21
N ALA A 34 11.50 4.49 1.43
CA ALA A 34 12.91 4.76 1.13
C ALA A 34 13.85 4.88 2.35
N SER A 35 13.33 5.31 3.50
CA SER A 35 14.11 5.46 4.74
C SER A 35 14.42 4.15 5.45
N PHE A 36 13.61 3.10 5.25
CA PHE A 36 13.75 1.82 5.95
C PHE A 36 14.29 0.73 5.01
N GLN A 37 13.68 0.60 3.83
CA GLN A 37 13.97 -0.43 2.81
C GLN A 37 13.84 -1.87 3.35
N TYR A 38 13.60 -2.83 2.48
CA TYR A 38 13.57 -4.24 2.86
C TYR A 38 14.99 -4.82 2.91
N ALA A 39 15.33 -5.50 4.01
CA ALA A 39 16.59 -6.24 4.12
C ALA A 39 16.58 -7.50 3.23
N ASP A 40 15.43 -8.19 3.19
CA ASP A 40 15.16 -9.33 2.30
C ASP A 40 13.87 -9.09 1.51
N ALA A 41 14.03 -8.41 0.38
CA ALA A 41 12.90 -8.03 -0.48
C ALA A 41 12.23 -9.24 -1.16
N SER A 42 13.01 -10.29 -1.46
CA SER A 42 12.49 -11.53 -2.04
C SER A 42 11.56 -12.24 -1.07
N ARG A 43 11.95 -12.33 0.21
CA ARG A 43 11.07 -12.90 1.23
C ARG A 43 9.84 -12.04 1.47
N ALA A 44 9.99 -10.72 1.56
CA ALA A 44 8.85 -9.81 1.68
C ALA A 44 7.84 -10.00 0.53
N LEU A 45 8.33 -10.20 -0.70
CA LEU A 45 7.49 -10.53 -1.86
C LEU A 45 6.75 -11.86 -1.70
N GLN A 46 7.46 -12.94 -1.35
CA GLN A 46 6.85 -14.27 -1.21
C GLN A 46 5.76 -14.28 -0.13
N ASP A 47 6.05 -13.68 1.03
CA ASP A 47 5.10 -13.59 2.13
C ASP A 47 3.90 -12.70 1.76
N THR A 48 4.12 -11.61 1.01
CA THR A 48 3.03 -10.78 0.46
C THR A 48 2.13 -11.57 -0.49
N LEU A 49 2.71 -12.28 -1.47
CA LEU A 49 1.95 -13.10 -2.43
C LEU A 49 1.18 -14.22 -1.75
N LYS A 50 1.75 -14.81 -0.70
CA LYS A 50 1.07 -15.81 0.14
C LYS A 50 -0.19 -15.21 0.76
N VAL A 51 -0.08 -14.05 1.43
CA VAL A 51 -1.24 -13.36 2.01
C VAL A 51 -2.29 -13.03 0.95
N LEU A 52 -1.88 -12.49 -0.20
CA LEU A 52 -2.83 -12.17 -1.27
C LEU A 52 -3.60 -13.40 -1.78
N ARG A 53 -2.95 -14.58 -1.78
CA ARG A 53 -3.59 -15.85 -2.16
C ARG A 53 -4.54 -16.35 -1.07
N GLU A 54 -4.09 -16.36 0.18
CA GLU A 54 -4.87 -16.86 1.33
C GLU A 54 -6.15 -16.05 1.54
N GLU A 55 -6.14 -14.77 1.19
CA GLU A 55 -7.30 -13.89 1.27
C GLU A 55 -8.22 -13.90 0.03
N ASP A 56 -7.94 -14.75 -0.96
CA ASP A 56 -8.60 -14.79 -2.28
C ASP A 56 -8.67 -13.40 -2.95
N LEU A 57 -7.60 -12.62 -2.83
CA LEU A 57 -7.57 -11.24 -3.33
C LEU A 57 -7.26 -11.16 -4.82
N TYR A 58 -6.94 -12.24 -5.52
CA TYR A 58 -6.80 -12.27 -6.98
C TYR A 58 -7.34 -13.57 -7.56
N SER A 59 -7.68 -13.59 -8.85
CA SER A 59 -8.16 -14.82 -9.49
C SER A 59 -6.99 -15.71 -9.93
N ASP A 60 -7.02 -16.98 -9.55
CA ASP A 60 -6.11 -18.01 -10.06
C ASP A 60 -6.64 -18.80 -11.26
N ASP A 61 -7.81 -18.42 -11.77
CA ASP A 61 -8.41 -19.08 -12.92
C ASP A 61 -7.61 -18.80 -14.21
N GLN A 62 -6.84 -19.80 -14.65
CA GLN A 62 -6.08 -19.75 -15.89
C GLN A 62 -6.93 -19.96 -17.15
N GLN A 63 -8.23 -20.28 -16.99
CA GLN A 63 -9.12 -20.56 -18.11
C GLN A 63 -9.88 -19.31 -18.59
N VAL A 64 -9.90 -18.23 -17.80
CA VAL A 64 -10.54 -16.97 -18.20
C VAL A 64 -9.60 -16.15 -19.09
N PRO A 65 -10.03 -15.74 -20.30
CA PRO A 65 -9.24 -14.85 -21.14
C PRO A 65 -8.85 -13.57 -20.41
N ALA A 66 -7.64 -13.04 -20.65
CA ALA A 66 -7.09 -11.90 -19.91
C ALA A 66 -7.97 -10.64 -20.00
N GLU A 67 -8.73 -10.48 -21.08
CA GLU A 67 -9.68 -9.40 -21.32
C GLU A 67 -10.99 -9.53 -20.52
N GLN A 68 -11.33 -10.73 -20.05
CA GLN A 68 -12.51 -11.00 -19.23
C GLN A 68 -12.18 -11.13 -17.74
N LEU A 69 -10.89 -11.15 -17.41
CA LEU A 69 -10.42 -11.29 -16.05
C LEU A 69 -10.72 -10.04 -15.24
N GLN A 70 -11.52 -10.17 -14.19
CA GLN A 70 -11.61 -9.14 -13.16
C GLN A 70 -10.27 -9.07 -12.40
N LYS A 71 -9.68 -7.89 -12.40
CA LYS A 71 -8.34 -7.65 -11.85
C LYS A 71 -8.42 -7.20 -10.41
N THR A 72 -7.38 -7.50 -9.65
CA THR A 72 -7.13 -6.89 -8.35
C THR A 72 -6.58 -5.49 -8.56
N LEU A 73 -7.14 -4.53 -7.85
CA LEU A 73 -6.67 -3.15 -7.85
C LEU A 73 -5.79 -2.91 -6.61
N PHE A 74 -4.53 -2.55 -6.84
CA PHE A 74 -3.56 -2.24 -5.79
C PHE A 74 -3.36 -0.73 -5.68
N PHE A 75 -3.47 -0.22 -4.46
CA PHE A 75 -3.14 1.15 -4.10
C PHE A 75 -1.83 1.23 -3.33
N PHE A 76 -1.03 2.27 -3.58
CA PHE A 76 0.16 2.59 -2.79
C PHE A 76 0.57 4.08 -2.93
N GLY A 77 1.41 4.57 -2.02
CA GLY A 77 1.86 5.97 -1.92
C GLY A 77 2.85 6.45 -2.99
N GLY A 78 3.13 5.64 -4.00
CA GLY A 78 3.90 6.06 -5.18
C GLY A 78 5.42 6.04 -5.07
N ASP A 79 6.00 5.35 -4.08
CA ASP A 79 7.45 5.15 -3.98
C ASP A 79 8.07 4.68 -5.32
N THR A 80 9.20 5.28 -5.70
CA THR A 80 10.00 4.91 -6.89
C THR A 80 10.62 3.54 -6.72
N ALA A 81 10.49 2.66 -7.72
CA ALA A 81 11.01 1.29 -7.62
C ALA A 81 12.51 1.21 -7.96
N LYS A 82 13.35 0.94 -6.95
CA LYS A 82 14.82 0.82 -7.11
C LYS A 82 15.32 -0.57 -6.73
N ASP A 83 16.08 -1.22 -7.63
CA ASP A 83 16.60 -2.58 -7.39
C ASP A 83 17.72 -2.65 -6.35
N ASP A 84 18.52 -1.60 -6.22
CA ASP A 84 19.63 -1.49 -5.26
C ASP A 84 19.18 -1.01 -3.86
N ALA A 85 17.95 -0.53 -3.77
CA ALA A 85 17.33 0.04 -2.57
C ALA A 85 15.85 -0.38 -2.49
N PRO A 86 15.54 -1.68 -2.36
CA PRO A 86 14.17 -2.17 -2.47
C PRO A 86 13.31 -1.64 -1.33
N ASP A 87 12.26 -0.92 -1.68
CA ASP A 87 11.23 -0.38 -0.80
C ASP A 87 9.83 -0.80 -1.28
N LEU A 88 8.77 -0.18 -0.75
CA LEU A 88 7.40 -0.47 -1.13
C LEU A 88 7.17 -0.36 -2.66
N GLY A 89 7.78 0.61 -3.33
CA GLY A 89 7.69 0.76 -4.78
C GLY A 89 8.25 -0.44 -5.52
N TRP A 90 9.43 -0.92 -5.09
CA TRP A 90 10.01 -2.16 -5.60
C TRP A 90 9.09 -3.37 -5.37
N LEU A 91 8.50 -3.48 -4.19
CA LEU A 91 7.62 -4.60 -3.83
C LEU A 91 6.36 -4.61 -4.70
N VAL A 92 5.70 -3.46 -4.89
CA VAL A 92 4.50 -3.34 -5.73
C VAL A 92 4.82 -3.71 -7.18
N ARG A 93 5.97 -3.23 -7.72
CA ARG A 93 6.45 -3.62 -9.05
C ARG A 93 6.63 -5.13 -9.16
N ALA A 94 7.24 -5.75 -8.16
CA ALA A 94 7.47 -7.20 -8.15
C ALA A 94 6.15 -7.98 -8.04
N VAL A 95 5.22 -7.57 -7.17
CA VAL A 95 3.87 -8.17 -7.07
C VAL A 95 3.15 -8.09 -8.41
N LYS A 96 3.13 -6.91 -9.05
CA LYS A 96 2.50 -6.76 -10.38
C LYS A 96 3.16 -7.67 -11.42
N ARG A 97 4.49 -7.82 -11.40
CA ARG A 97 5.19 -8.71 -12.32
C ARG A 97 4.77 -10.17 -12.14
N GLU A 98 4.65 -10.63 -10.90
CA GLU A 98 4.24 -12.02 -10.60
C GLU A 98 2.76 -12.27 -10.93
N LEU A 99 1.88 -11.27 -10.71
CA LEU A 99 0.45 -11.38 -11.01
C LEU A 99 0.11 -11.10 -12.48
N GLY A 100 0.98 -10.40 -13.21
CA GLY A 100 0.80 -10.07 -14.62
C GLY A 100 -0.51 -9.34 -14.90
N ALA A 101 -1.30 -9.89 -15.82
CA ALA A 101 -2.58 -9.29 -16.23
C ALA A 101 -3.65 -9.26 -15.12
N LYS A 102 -3.43 -9.96 -13.99
CA LYS A 102 -4.35 -10.04 -12.85
C LYS A 102 -4.28 -8.82 -11.93
N ALA A 103 -3.28 -7.96 -12.11
CA ALA A 103 -3.05 -6.79 -11.26
C ALA A 103 -3.21 -5.48 -12.05
N THR A 104 -3.91 -4.53 -11.43
CA THR A 104 -3.93 -3.12 -11.82
C THR A 104 -3.33 -2.32 -10.66
N VAL A 105 -2.44 -1.37 -10.92
CA VAL A 105 -1.77 -0.56 -9.89
C VAL A 105 -2.15 0.90 -10.04
N VAL A 106 -2.60 1.50 -8.94
CA VAL A 106 -2.80 2.95 -8.79
C VAL A 106 -1.78 3.51 -7.82
N SER A 107 -1.06 4.52 -8.28
CA SER A 107 -0.13 5.29 -7.47
C SER A 107 -0.77 6.61 -7.05
N PHE A 108 -0.64 6.98 -5.79
CA PHE A 108 -0.98 8.30 -5.28
C PHE A 108 0.28 9.16 -5.28
N GLN A 109 0.30 10.30 -5.99
CA GLN A 109 1.52 11.11 -6.16
C GLN A 109 1.21 12.61 -6.03
N SER A 110 2.10 13.35 -5.38
CA SER A 110 2.05 14.82 -5.31
C SER A 110 3.01 15.51 -6.29
N TRP A 111 3.87 14.76 -6.97
CA TRP A 111 4.89 15.27 -7.90
C TRP A 111 4.53 14.95 -9.36
N PRO A 112 4.89 15.82 -10.33
CA PRO A 112 4.42 15.73 -11.72
C PRO A 112 5.03 14.58 -12.52
N GLU A 113 6.21 14.06 -12.17
CA GLU A 113 6.87 13.02 -12.94
C GLU A 113 6.32 11.64 -12.61
N THR A 114 5.57 11.03 -13.54
CA THR A 114 5.30 9.59 -13.48
C THR A 114 6.17 8.85 -14.47
N GLN A 115 7.10 8.04 -13.96
CA GLN A 115 8.08 7.31 -14.78
C GLN A 115 8.06 5.80 -14.55
N GLU A 116 7.12 5.30 -13.75
CA GLU A 116 7.12 3.90 -13.34
C GLU A 116 6.27 3.05 -14.28
N GLU A 117 6.91 2.21 -15.10
CA GLU A 117 6.23 1.37 -16.11
C GLU A 117 5.22 0.38 -15.51
N PHE A 118 5.34 0.09 -14.21
CA PHE A 118 4.44 -0.80 -13.50
C PHE A 118 3.18 -0.11 -12.99
N VAL A 119 3.06 1.21 -13.10
CA VAL A 119 1.86 1.94 -12.66
C VAL A 119 0.86 2.02 -13.83
N ASP A 120 -0.39 1.60 -13.62
CA ASP A 120 -1.44 1.71 -14.65
C ASP A 120 -2.18 3.05 -14.57
N TYR A 121 -2.38 3.52 -13.35
CA TYR A 121 -3.11 4.74 -13.05
C TYR A 121 -2.37 5.60 -12.02
N VAL A 122 -2.48 6.92 -12.16
CA VAL A 122 -1.97 7.88 -11.18
C VAL A 122 -3.13 8.72 -10.68
N PHE A 123 -3.24 8.85 -9.36
CA PHE A 123 -4.06 9.86 -8.73
C PHE A 123 -3.16 10.96 -8.21
N ARG A 124 -3.33 12.18 -8.75
CA ARG A 124 -2.56 13.35 -8.33
C ARG A 124 -3.28 14.09 -7.22
N TYR A 125 -2.54 14.43 -6.18
CA TYR A 125 -3.05 15.25 -5.08
C TYR A 125 -2.14 16.45 -4.83
N GLU A 126 -2.68 17.46 -4.14
CA GLU A 126 -1.92 18.66 -3.80
C GLU A 126 -0.84 18.36 -2.76
N ARG A 127 0.34 18.99 -2.92
CA ARG A 127 1.43 18.83 -1.95
C ARG A 127 1.01 19.45 -0.62
N GLU A 128 1.27 18.72 0.46
CA GLU A 128 1.00 19.17 1.82
C GLU A 128 2.30 19.35 2.59
N PHE A 129 2.31 20.30 3.52
CA PHE A 129 3.47 20.65 4.31
C PHE A 129 3.08 20.77 5.79
N ASP A 130 3.98 20.36 6.68
CA ASP A 130 3.83 20.63 8.11
C ASP A 130 4.13 22.11 8.44
N GLU A 131 3.94 22.49 9.70
CA GLU A 131 4.21 23.87 10.18
C GLU A 131 5.68 24.30 9.98
N GLY A 132 6.60 23.33 9.90
CA GLY A 132 8.01 23.56 9.63
C GLY A 132 8.35 23.68 8.14
N GLY A 133 7.36 23.59 7.25
CA GLY A 133 7.54 23.65 5.81
C GLY A 133 8.08 22.36 5.19
N ARG A 134 8.10 21.25 5.93
CA ARG A 134 8.50 19.94 5.40
C ARG A 134 7.30 19.28 4.73
N GLU A 135 7.53 18.73 3.54
CA GLU A 135 6.50 18.00 2.80
C GLU A 135 6.04 16.72 3.52
N LEU A 136 4.72 16.55 3.55
CA LEU A 136 4.03 15.38 4.07
C LEU A 136 3.70 14.43 2.91
N TRP A 137 4.11 13.18 3.05
CA TRP A 137 3.91 12.14 2.04
C TRP A 137 2.72 11.23 2.38
N GLY A 138 2.39 11.11 3.66
CA GLY A 138 1.32 10.27 4.20
C GLY A 138 1.39 10.20 5.72
N GLY A 139 0.51 9.41 6.33
CA GLY A 139 0.32 9.28 7.77
C GLY A 139 -0.82 10.17 8.28
N THR A 140 -0.69 10.59 9.53
CA THR A 140 -1.65 11.43 10.25
C THR A 140 -0.98 12.66 10.83
N ASP A 141 -1.73 13.76 10.94
CA ASP A 141 -1.33 14.96 11.66
C ASP A 141 -1.40 14.78 13.19
N GLU A 142 -1.13 15.86 13.94
CA GLU A 142 -1.18 15.88 15.41
C GLU A 142 -2.58 15.69 15.99
N LEU A 143 -3.62 16.04 15.22
CA LEU A 143 -5.03 15.84 15.58
C LEU A 143 -5.51 14.41 15.25
N GLY A 144 -4.66 13.60 14.63
CA GLY A 144 -4.97 12.24 14.20
C GLY A 144 -5.72 12.16 12.87
N GLY A 145 -5.85 13.27 12.14
CA GLY A 145 -6.46 13.32 10.81
C GLY A 145 -5.47 12.84 9.72
N PRO A 146 -5.95 12.20 8.63
CA PRO A 146 -5.07 11.72 7.58
C PRO A 146 -4.58 12.87 6.69
N VAL A 147 -3.32 12.79 6.26
CA VAL A 147 -2.66 13.81 5.43
C VAL A 147 -2.13 13.23 4.13
N ALA A 148 -1.95 14.09 3.12
CA ALA A 148 -1.36 13.74 1.82
C ALA A 148 -2.04 12.51 1.19
N ALA A 149 -1.26 11.55 0.68
CA ALA A 149 -1.79 10.36 0.01
C ALA A 149 -2.78 9.57 0.90
N THR A 150 -2.52 9.53 2.21
CA THR A 150 -3.36 8.83 3.19
C THR A 150 -4.77 9.38 3.26
N ARG A 151 -4.97 10.69 3.06
CA ARG A 151 -6.32 11.29 3.04
C ARG A 151 -7.20 10.67 1.95
N HIS A 152 -6.60 10.28 0.83
CA HIS A 152 -7.34 9.78 -0.32
C HIS A 152 -7.59 8.28 -0.21
N TYR A 153 -6.55 7.45 -0.01
CA TYR A 153 -6.75 5.99 0.05
C TYR A 153 -7.28 5.46 1.39
N LEU A 154 -7.23 6.26 2.46
CA LEU A 154 -7.91 5.97 3.73
C LEU A 154 -9.07 6.94 4.01
N SER A 155 -9.67 7.57 2.99
CA SER A 155 -10.95 8.26 3.18
C SER A 155 -12.01 7.28 3.68
N GLU A 156 -13.04 7.76 4.39
CA GLU A 156 -14.13 6.89 4.90
C GLU A 156 -14.74 6.04 3.77
N ARG A 157 -15.03 6.69 2.63
CA ARG A 157 -15.56 6.01 1.45
C ARG A 157 -14.57 4.97 0.91
N MET A 158 -13.29 5.30 0.82
CA MET A 158 -12.30 4.35 0.31
C MET A 158 -12.13 3.16 1.25
N GLN A 159 -12.07 3.38 2.57
CA GLN A 159 -11.97 2.28 3.54
C GLN A 159 -13.15 1.29 3.43
N ALA A 160 -14.36 1.79 3.15
CA ALA A 160 -15.53 0.94 2.93
C ALA A 160 -15.44 0.09 1.64
N THR A 161 -14.67 0.57 0.65
CA THR A 161 -14.38 -0.11 -0.61
C THR A 161 -13.15 -1.03 -0.54
N LEU A 162 -12.23 -0.81 0.39
CA LEU A 162 -11.04 -1.67 0.57
C LEU A 162 -11.44 -3.06 1.06
N ASP A 163 -11.09 -4.08 0.27
CA ASP A 163 -11.25 -5.48 0.67
C ASP A 163 -10.18 -5.91 1.65
N CYS A 164 -8.97 -5.35 1.54
CA CYS A 164 -7.87 -5.61 2.44
C CYS A 164 -6.84 -4.46 2.47
N LEU A 165 -6.31 -4.17 3.66
CA LEU A 165 -5.05 -3.45 3.83
C LEU A 165 -3.96 -4.45 4.18
N VAL A 166 -2.88 -4.50 3.39
CA VAL A 166 -1.70 -5.31 3.69
C VAL A 166 -0.54 -4.39 4.05
N CYS A 167 -0.08 -4.49 5.29
CA CYS A 167 1.10 -3.78 5.79
C CYS A 167 2.31 -4.71 5.75
N VAL A 168 3.33 -4.36 4.97
CA VAL A 168 4.55 -5.16 4.78
C VAL A 168 5.74 -4.47 5.44
N GLY A 169 6.11 -4.92 6.64
CA GLY A 169 7.07 -4.20 7.48
C GLY A 169 6.55 -2.80 7.81
N GLY A 170 7.37 -1.77 7.68
CA GLY A 170 6.91 -0.38 7.67
C GLY A 170 7.59 0.55 8.66
N GLY A 171 7.70 1.81 8.23
CA GLY A 171 8.23 2.92 9.02
C GLY A 171 7.16 3.61 9.85
N THR A 172 7.47 4.84 10.30
CA THR A 172 6.54 5.69 11.04
C THR A 172 5.25 6.00 10.29
N ILE A 173 5.34 6.21 8.96
CA ILE A 173 4.18 6.52 8.10
C ILE A 173 3.24 5.31 8.06
N SER A 174 3.75 4.13 7.69
CA SER A 174 2.94 2.90 7.64
C SER A 174 2.32 2.55 8.99
N ARG A 175 3.05 2.78 10.09
CA ARG A 175 2.50 2.64 11.44
C ARG A 175 1.30 3.55 11.66
N SER A 176 1.44 4.83 11.30
CA SER A 176 0.39 5.84 11.45
C SER A 176 -0.83 5.52 10.57
N GLU A 177 -0.62 5.13 9.31
CA GLU A 177 -1.67 4.70 8.38
C GLU A 177 -2.41 3.46 8.88
N LEU A 178 -1.67 2.44 9.33
CA LEU A 178 -2.25 1.22 9.88
C LEU A 178 -3.06 1.53 11.15
N SER A 179 -2.50 2.33 12.06
CA SER A 179 -3.23 2.76 13.25
C SER A 179 -4.48 3.55 12.92
N PHE A 180 -4.45 4.42 11.91
CA PHE A 180 -5.59 5.20 11.47
C PHE A 180 -6.69 4.29 10.91
N ALA A 181 -6.34 3.42 9.96
CA ALA A 181 -7.28 2.49 9.33
C ALA A 181 -7.97 1.57 10.35
N LEU A 182 -7.24 1.12 11.36
CA LEU A 182 -7.76 0.20 12.37
C LEU A 182 -8.61 0.87 13.46
N ARG A 183 -8.45 2.17 13.69
CA ARG A 183 -9.32 2.94 14.60
C ARG A 183 -10.67 3.30 13.98
N GLY A 184 -10.71 3.49 12.66
CA GLY A 184 -11.92 3.92 11.94
C GLY A 184 -13.02 2.85 11.84
N GLY A 185 -12.68 1.57 12.01
CA GLY A 185 -13.65 0.46 12.03
C GLY A 185 -14.32 0.12 10.68
N ALA A 186 -14.12 0.93 9.64
CA ALA A 186 -14.70 0.72 8.31
C ALA A 186 -13.93 -0.32 7.47
N LEU A 187 -12.66 -0.58 7.80
CA LEU A 187 -11.83 -1.52 7.07
C LEU A 187 -12.27 -2.97 7.33
N ARG A 188 -12.63 -3.69 6.26
CA ARG A 188 -13.13 -5.07 6.36
C ARG A 188 -12.08 -6.06 6.85
N ARG A 189 -10.87 -5.96 6.31
CA ARG A 189 -9.76 -6.88 6.59
C ARG A 189 -8.44 -6.15 6.58
N HIS A 190 -7.53 -6.61 7.42
CA HIS A 190 -6.13 -6.20 7.39
C HIS A 190 -5.22 -7.40 7.59
N ARG A 191 -4.01 -7.32 7.02
CA ARG A 191 -2.96 -8.32 7.19
C ARG A 191 -1.63 -7.63 7.42
N TYR A 192 -0.82 -8.23 8.28
CA TYR A 192 0.53 -7.78 8.55
C TYR A 192 1.53 -8.83 8.07
N VAL A 193 2.46 -8.42 7.20
CA VAL A 193 3.57 -9.23 6.72
C VAL A 193 4.84 -8.75 7.42
N ARG A 194 5.46 -9.65 8.18
CA ARG A 194 6.72 -9.38 8.89
C ARG A 194 7.88 -9.34 7.89
N ALA A 195 8.40 -8.14 7.62
CA ALA A 195 9.53 -7.91 6.73
C ALA A 195 10.64 -7.12 7.44
N GLU A 196 11.87 -7.64 7.43
CA GLU A 196 13.01 -7.01 8.10
C GLU A 196 13.41 -5.72 7.37
N VAL A 197 13.74 -4.67 8.13
CA VAL A 197 14.20 -3.39 7.58
C VAL A 197 15.72 -3.36 7.45
N ARG A 198 16.21 -2.79 6.34
CA ARG A 198 17.66 -2.66 6.11
C ARG A 198 18.30 -1.67 7.10
N LYS A 199 17.61 -0.56 7.38
CA LYS A 199 18.07 0.48 8.31
C LYS A 199 17.33 0.36 9.64
N LYS A 200 18.00 -0.25 10.63
CA LYS A 200 17.47 -0.40 12.00
C LYS A 200 17.50 0.96 12.71
N ARG A 201 16.39 1.31 13.36
CA ARG A 201 16.29 2.53 14.19
C ARG A 201 16.56 2.16 15.66
N PRO A 202 17.35 2.94 16.41
CA PRO A 202 17.54 2.68 17.84
C PRO A 202 16.20 2.62 18.56
N GLY A 203 16.00 1.59 19.38
CA GLY A 203 14.76 1.37 20.13
C GLY A 203 13.61 0.74 19.35
N CYS A 204 13.80 0.37 18.08
CA CYS A 204 12.83 -0.42 17.31
C CYS A 204 13.34 -1.85 17.10
N SER A 205 12.44 -2.80 16.87
CA SER A 205 12.84 -4.13 16.41
C SER A 205 13.45 -4.07 15.00
N GLU A 206 14.01 -5.20 14.56
CA GLU A 206 14.54 -5.36 13.21
C GLU A 206 13.46 -5.28 12.11
N TYR A 207 12.18 -5.26 12.46
CA TYR A 207 11.05 -5.14 11.52
C TYR A 207 10.45 -3.74 11.47
N GLY A 208 10.97 -2.81 12.28
CA GLY A 208 10.64 -1.39 12.25
C GLY A 208 9.38 -0.99 13.04
N PRO A 209 9.09 0.33 13.09
CA PRO A 209 8.06 0.90 13.96
C PRO A 209 6.64 0.36 13.75
N ALA A 210 6.28 0.00 12.52
CA ALA A 210 4.95 -0.56 12.25
C ALA A 210 4.79 -1.96 12.87
N HIS A 211 5.85 -2.76 12.88
CA HIS A 211 5.84 -4.08 13.50
C HIS A 211 5.65 -4.00 15.01
N ASP A 212 6.46 -3.15 15.67
CA ASP A 212 6.47 -3.00 17.12
C ASP A 212 5.07 -2.60 17.61
N TRP A 213 4.49 -1.59 16.95
CA TRP A 213 3.12 -1.16 17.24
C TRP A 213 2.08 -2.26 17.01
N TYR A 214 2.19 -3.00 15.89
CA TYR A 214 1.22 -4.06 15.56
C TYR A 214 1.29 -5.22 16.57
N LEU A 215 2.48 -5.59 17.02
CA LEU A 215 2.66 -6.59 18.07
C LEU A 215 2.01 -6.13 19.37
N GLU A 216 2.29 -4.90 19.81
CA GLU A 216 1.78 -4.37 21.08
C GLU A 216 0.24 -4.25 21.10
N ASN A 217 -0.37 -3.86 19.99
CA ASN A 217 -1.79 -3.47 19.96
C ASN A 217 -2.72 -4.56 19.41
N TRP A 218 -2.21 -5.51 18.63
CA TRP A 218 -3.05 -6.48 17.92
C TRP A 218 -2.67 -7.94 18.16
N LEU A 219 -1.38 -8.25 18.28
CA LEU A 219 -0.94 -9.65 18.52
C LEU A 219 -0.67 -9.94 20.00
N GLY A 220 -0.46 -8.90 20.81
CA GLY A 220 -0.03 -8.98 22.21
C GLY A 220 -0.97 -8.34 23.23
N ALA A 221 -2.12 -7.78 22.82
CA ALA A 221 -3.14 -7.40 23.78
C ALA A 221 -3.71 -8.69 24.42
N PRO A 222 -3.65 -8.88 25.75
CA PRO A 222 -4.55 -9.81 26.38
C PRO A 222 -5.95 -9.33 26.02
N LEU A 223 -6.76 -10.19 25.40
CA LEU A 223 -8.20 -9.96 25.25
C LEU A 223 -8.70 -9.49 26.62
N GLU A 224 -8.99 -8.20 26.75
CA GLU A 224 -9.65 -7.69 27.95
C GLU A 224 -10.94 -8.48 28.03
N LYS A 225 -11.04 -9.31 29.08
CA LYS A 225 -12.28 -9.99 29.40
C LYS A 225 -13.28 -8.88 29.73
N GLU A 226 -14.38 -8.86 29.00
CA GLU A 226 -15.62 -8.19 29.40
C GLU A 226 -15.98 -8.49 30.87
#